data_AF-A0AA51L3A7-F1
#
_entry.id   AF-A0AA51L3A7-F1
#
_cell.length_a   1.000
_cell.length_b   1.000
_cell.length_c   1.000
_cell.angle_alpha   90.00
_cell.angle_beta   90.00
_cell.angle_gamma   90.00
#
_symmetry.space_group_name_H-M   'P 1'
#
loop_
_entity.id
_entity.type
_entity.pdbx_description
1 polymer ?
#
loop_
_entity_poly.entity_id
_entity_poly.type
_entity_poly.pdbx_seq_one_letter_code
_entity_poly.pdbx_strand_id
1 'polypeptide(L)' 'MKRLDIHEWDDIFYKMIDKEGYSKWDWIKVVWVDNSNKWCICYRDEILENGFKTEMQALDRCEYLESIL' A
#
# COMPACT_ATOMS: atom_id res chain seq x y z
N MET A 1 -1.84 -6.18 -15.68
CA MET A 1 -2.54 -5.51 -14.57
C MET A 1 -2.20 -4.02 -14.65
N LYS A 2 -3.20 -3.15 -14.78
CA LYS A 2 -3.00 -1.69 -14.84
C LYS A 2 -2.70 -1.20 -13.42
N ARG A 3 -1.68 -0.36 -13.22
CA ARG A 3 -1.46 0.29 -11.92
C ARG A 3 -2.59 1.28 -11.68
N LEU A 4 -3.20 1.19 -10.51
CA LEU A 4 -4.19 2.17 -10.06
C LEU A 4 -3.46 3.38 -9.48
N ASP A 5 -4.00 4.57 -9.69
CA ASP A 5 -3.51 5.78 -9.05
C ASP A 5 -4.03 5.90 -7.60
N ILE A 6 -3.49 6.88 -6.86
CA ILE A 6 -3.80 7.03 -5.44
C ILE A 6 -5.26 7.39 -5.18
N HIS A 7 -5.95 8.04 -6.12
CA HIS A 7 -7.36 8.39 -5.99
C HIS A 7 -8.24 7.17 -6.25
N GLU A 8 -7.88 6.32 -7.22
CA GLU A 8 -8.53 5.04 -7.45
C GLU A 8 -8.41 4.14 -6.20
N TRP A 9 -7.28 4.18 -5.52
CA TRP A 9 -7.08 3.48 -4.24
C TRP A 9 -7.87 4.09 -3.09
N ASP A 10 -7.89 5.42 -2.94
CA ASP A 10 -8.66 6.08 -1.89
C ASP A 10 -10.16 5.79 -2.01
N ASP A 11 -10.68 5.71 -3.23
CA ASP A 11 -12.06 5.32 -3.51
C ASP A 11 -12.35 3.86 -3.12
N ILE A 12 -11.38 2.95 -3.30
CA ILE A 12 -11.45 1.55 -2.85
C ILE A 12 -11.39 1.49 -1.33
N PHE A 13 -10.47 2.23 -0.69
CA PHE A 13 -10.32 2.27 0.76
C PHE A 13 -11.56 2.84 1.45
N TYR A 14 -12.08 3.96 0.95
CA TYR A 14 -13.26 4.63 1.50
C TYR A 14 -14.49 3.72 1.49
N LYS A 15 -14.68 2.94 0.41
CA LYS A 15 -15.78 1.97 0.30
C LYS A 15 -15.64 0.76 1.22
N MET A 16 -14.46 0.52 1.81
CA MET A 16 -14.18 -0.64 2.66
C MET A 16 -14.15 -0.32 4.16
N ILE A 17 -13.82 0.92 4.56
CA ILE A 17 -13.81 1.40 5.95
C ILE A 17 -15.16 1.18 6.65
N ASP A 18 -16.25 1.26 5.89
CA ASP A 18 -17.63 1.18 6.41
C ASP A 18 -18.01 -0.19 7.00
N LYS A 19 -17.17 -1.23 6.86
CA LYS A 19 -17.55 -2.60 7.26
C LYS A 19 -17.05 -3.10 8.60
N GLU A 20 -15.90 -2.65 9.14
CA GLU A 20 -15.29 -3.37 10.29
C GLU A 20 -14.59 -2.50 11.36
N GLY A 21 -14.64 -1.17 11.29
CA GLY A 21 -14.05 -0.31 12.34
C GLY A 21 -12.52 -0.37 12.44
N TYR A 22 -11.85 -0.97 11.46
CA TYR A 22 -10.40 -0.95 11.30
C TYR A 22 -9.95 0.24 10.44
N SER A 23 -8.75 0.75 10.69
CA SER A 23 -8.13 1.77 9.87
C SER A 23 -7.77 1.17 8.51
N LYS A 24 -7.90 1.94 7.42
CA LYS A 24 -7.45 1.52 6.07
C LYS A 24 -5.98 1.08 6.07
N TRP A 25 -5.19 1.62 7.00
CA TRP A 25 -3.76 1.37 7.19
C TRP A 25 -3.43 0.02 7.83
N ASP A 26 -4.37 -0.60 8.58
CA ASP A 26 -4.16 -1.93 9.20
C ASP A 26 -3.94 -3.04 8.16
N TRP A 27 -4.33 -2.76 6.91
CA TRP A 27 -4.29 -3.68 5.79
C TRP A 27 -3.13 -3.42 4.83
N ILE A 28 -2.36 -2.34 5.06
CA ILE A 28 -1.18 -1.99 4.27
C ILE A 28 0.06 -2.65 4.89
N LYS A 29 0.88 -3.30 4.06
CA LYS A 29 2.07 -4.03 4.49
C LYS A 29 3.23 -3.77 3.55
N VAL A 30 4.43 -3.66 4.11
CA VAL A 30 5.67 -3.66 3.34
C VAL A 30 6.15 -5.11 3.19
N VAL A 31 6.36 -5.54 1.95
CA VAL A 31 6.70 -6.94 1.62
C VAL A 31 7.89 -6.96 0.67
N TRP A 32 8.83 -7.86 0.95
CA TRP A 32 9.92 -8.18 0.03
C TRP A 32 9.46 -9.19 -1.02
N VAL A 33 9.73 -8.90 -2.30
CA VAL A 33 9.36 -9.77 -3.42
C VAL A 33 10.62 -10.32 -4.07
N ASP A 34 10.98 -11.55 -3.71
CA ASP A 34 12.21 -12.25 -4.11
C ASP A 34 12.47 -12.24 -5.62
N ASN A 35 11.45 -12.58 -6.42
CA ASN A 35 11.57 -12.64 -7.88
C ASN A 35 11.90 -11.28 -8.53
N SER A 36 11.61 -10.18 -7.84
CA SER A 36 11.86 -8.82 -8.33
C SER A 36 13.02 -8.13 -7.63
N ASN A 37 13.59 -8.75 -6.58
CA ASN A 37 14.62 -8.20 -5.70
C ASN A 37 14.29 -6.77 -5.23
N LYS A 38 13.03 -6.54 -4.86
CA LYS A 38 12.48 -5.23 -4.54
C LYS A 38 11.50 -5.33 -3.37
N TRP A 39 11.45 -4.26 -2.60
CA TRP A 39 10.41 -4.01 -1.63
C TRP A 39 9.16 -3.44 -2.33
N CYS A 40 8.00 -3.82 -1.83
CA CYS A 40 6.68 -3.44 -2.32
C CYS A 40 5.79 -3.04 -1.14
N ILE A 41 4.88 -2.11 -1.39
CA ILE A 41 3.76 -1.81 -0.52
C ILE A 41 2.58 -2.59 -1.06
N CYS A 42 1.99 -3.42 -0.21
CA CYS A 42 0.83 -4.22 -0.54
C CYS A 42 -0.36 -3.76 0.28
N TYR A 43 -1.55 -3.82 -0.32
CA TYR A 43 -2.81 -3.81 0.40
C TYR A 43 -3.39 -5.22 0.36
N ARG A 44 -3.55 -5.86 1.53
CA ARG A 44 -3.87 -7.30 1.60
C ARG A 44 -2.88 -8.11 0.76
N ASP A 45 -3.39 -8.77 -0.29
CA ASP A 45 -2.63 -9.64 -1.19
C ASP A 45 -2.27 -8.94 -2.52
N GLU A 46 -2.67 -7.68 -2.71
CA GLU A 46 -2.40 -6.91 -3.93
C GLU A 46 -1.25 -5.92 -3.77
N ILE A 47 -0.39 -5.84 -4.79
CA ILE A 47 0.72 -4.86 -4.83
C ILE A 47 0.16 -3.49 -5.19
N LEU A 48 0.30 -2.55 -4.27
CA LEU A 48 -0.09 -1.15 -4.41
C LEU A 48 1.02 -0.34 -5.08
N GLU A 49 2.23 -0.40 -4.51
CA GLU A 49 3.43 0.19 -5.08
C GLU A 49 4.59 -0.80 -5.05
N ASN A 50 5.44 -0.78 -6.07
CA ASN A 50 6.66 -1.57 -6.13
C ASN A 50 7.83 -0.76 -6.67
N GLY A 51 9.05 -1.22 -6.38
CA GLY A 51 10.25 -0.57 -6.91
C GLY A 51 11.23 -0.08 -5.85
N PHE A 52 10.92 -0.26 -4.57
CA PHE A 52 11.77 0.22 -3.48
C PHE A 52 13.01 -0.68 -3.35
N LYS A 53 14.18 -0.06 -3.21
CA LYS A 53 15.45 -0.79 -3.08
C LYS A 53 15.69 -1.25 -1.64
N THR A 54 15.11 -0.55 -0.68
CA THR A 54 15.24 -0.85 0.75
C THR A 54 13.86 -0.86 1.41
N GLU A 55 13.75 -1.58 2.53
CA GLU A 55 12.53 -1.64 3.35
C GLU A 55 12.15 -0.24 3.85
N MET A 56 13.14 0.52 4.30
CA MET A 56 12.97 1.87 4.81
C MET A 56 12.37 2.82 3.77
N GLN A 57 12.76 2.70 2.49
CA GLN A 57 12.12 3.49 1.42
C GLN A 57 10.63 3.16 1.23
N ALA A 58 10.25 1.90 1.42
CA ALA A 58 8.85 1.48 1.35
C ALA A 58 8.08 1.93 2.60
N LEU A 59 8.71 1.90 3.79
CA LEU A 59 8.11 2.39 5.03
C LEU A 59 7.92 3.91 5.03
N ASP A 60 8.93 4.69 4.63
CA ASP A 60 8.82 6.15 4.49
C ASP A 60 7.67 6.52 3.53
N ARG A 61 7.48 5.71 2.48
CA ARG A 61 6.39 5.90 1.53
C ARG A 61 5.04 5.54 2.14
N CYS A 62 4.94 4.48 2.94
CA CYS A 62 3.73 4.17 3.71
C CYS A 62 3.36 5.32 4.66
N GLU A 63 4.31 5.81 5.45
CA GLU A 63 4.08 6.93 6.39
C GLU A 63 3.67 8.22 5.66
N TYR A 64 4.32 8.52 4.53
CA TYR A 64 3.92 9.64 3.69
C TYR A 64 2.47 9.50 3.23
N LEU A 65 2.10 8.33 2.68
CA LEU A 65 0.75 8.06 2.22
C LEU A 65 -0.27 8.19 3.37
N GLU A 66 0.07 7.76 4.58
CA GLU A 66 -0.75 7.94 5.78
C GLU A 66 -0.93 9.41 6.18
N SER A 67 0.09 10.24 5.98
CA SER A 67 0.05 11.65 6.35
C SER A 67 -0.76 12.55 5.40
N ILE A 68 -1.02 12.11 4.17
CA ILE A 68 -1.69 12.92 3.13
C ILE A 68 -3.11 12.44 2.78
N LEU A 69 -3.58 11.37 3.41
CA LEU A 69 -4.87 10.70 3.15
C LEU A 69 -5.69 10.52 4.43
#